data_AF-A0A3B8IC64-F1
#
_entry.id   AF-A0A3B8IC64-F1
#
_cell.length_a   1.000
_cell.length_b   1.000
_cell.length_c   1.000
_cell.angle_alpha   90.00
_cell.angle_beta   90.00
_cell.angle_gamma   90.00
#
_symmetry.space_group_name_H-M   'P 1'
#
loop_
_entity.id
_entity.type
_entity.pdbx_description
1 polymer ?
#
loop_
_entity_poly.entity_id
_entity_poly.type
_entity_poly.pdbx_seq_one_letter_code
_entity_poly.pdbx_strand_id
1 'polypeptide(L)' 'MKRIMITGAGSGLGMGTALGLAKAGHHVIGAVQAWEQKT' A
#
# COMPACT_ATOMS: atom_id res chain seq x y z
N MET A 1 -3.47 16.78 -2.20
CA MET A 1 -2.88 16.00 -1.09
C MET A 1 -3.99 15.28 -0.33
N LYS A 2 -3.85 13.96 -0.09
CA LYS A 2 -4.82 13.11 0.65
C LYS A 2 -4.05 12.08 1.48
N ARG A 3 -4.67 11.53 2.52
CA ARG A 3 -4.20 10.35 3.26
C ARG A 3 -4.90 9.11 2.74
N ILE A 4 -4.15 8.10 2.29
CA ILE A 4 -4.68 6.94 1.56
C ILE A 4 -4.14 5.65 2.18
N MET A 5 -5.02 4.71 2.49
CA MET A 5 -4.68 3.36 2.93
C MET A 5 -4.75 2.42 1.73
N ILE A 6 -3.69 1.64 1.48
CA ILE A 6 -3.68 0.58 0.47
C ILE A 6 -3.42 -0.76 1.13
N THR A 7 -4.34 -1.70 0.98
CA THR A 7 -4.17 -3.11 1.33
C THR A 7 -3.54 -3.88 0.17
N GLY A 8 -2.74 -4.91 0.46
CA GLY A 8 -2.03 -5.65 -0.59
C GLY A 8 -0.88 -4.84 -1.21
N ALA A 9 -0.35 -3.85 -0.49
CA ALA A 9 0.72 -2.97 -0.96
C ALA A 9 2.07 -3.67 -1.22
N GLY A 10 2.18 -4.96 -0.89
CA GLY A 10 3.33 -5.82 -1.18
C GLY A 10 3.22 -6.61 -2.49
N SER A 11 2.12 -6.47 -3.23
CA SER A 11 1.86 -7.16 -4.50
C SER A 11 2.01 -6.20 -5.69
N GLY A 12 2.27 -6.69 -6.91
CA GLY A 12 2.61 -5.85 -8.08
C GLY A 12 1.71 -4.62 -8.29
N LEU A 13 0.39 -4.82 -8.41
CA LEU A 13 -0.56 -3.70 -8.59
C LEU A 13 -0.64 -2.80 -7.36
N GLY A 14 -0.73 -3.37 -6.16
CA GLY A 14 -0.85 -2.62 -4.91
C GLY A 14 0.40 -1.77 -4.63
N MET A 15 1.59 -2.34 -4.82
CA MET A 15 2.88 -1.68 -4.69
C MET A 15 3.02 -0.55 -5.71
N GLY A 16 2.72 -0.82 -6.99
CA GLY A 16 2.76 0.19 -8.04
C GLY A 16 1.82 1.36 -7.75
N THR A 17 0.61 1.07 -7.29
CA THR A 17 -0.40 2.08 -6.93
C THR A 17 0.06 2.93 -5.74
N ALA A 18 0.60 2.30 -4.69
CA ALA A 18 1.11 2.99 -3.51
C ALA A 18 2.26 3.94 -3.85
N LEU A 19 3.22 3.48 -4.64
CA LEU A 19 4.36 4.29 -5.08
C LEU A 19 3.92 5.42 -6.01
N GLY A 20 2.99 5.16 -6.94
CA GLY A 20 2.44 6.18 -7.84
C GLY A 20 1.74 7.32 -7.10
N LEU A 21 0.88 6.98 -6.13
CA LEU A 21 0.17 7.97 -5.32
C LEU A 21 1.12 8.75 -4.39
N ALA A 22 2.12 8.10 -3.82
CA ALA A 22 3.15 8.77 -3.02
C ALA A 22 3.94 9.78 -3.88
N LYS A 23 4.37 9.38 -5.10
CA LYS A 23 5.03 10.28 -6.06
C LYS A 23 4.15 11.47 -6.47
N ALA A 24 2.83 11.29 -6.53
CA ALA A 24 1.88 12.36 -6.80
C ALA A 24 1.62 13.29 -5.57
N GLY A 25 2.32 13.10 -4.45
CA GLY A 25 2.24 13.96 -3.27
C GLY A 25 1.14 13.58 -2.27
N HIS A 26 0.65 12.34 -2.31
CA HIS A 26 -0.24 11.82 -1.28
C HIS A 26 0.53 11.17 -0.12
N HIS A 27 -0.03 11.25 1.09
CA HIS A 27 0.46 10.47 2.22
C HIS A 27 -0.17 9.08 2.14
N VAL A 28 0.66 8.05 1.92
CA VAL A 28 0.18 6.69 1.71
C VAL A 28 0.60 5.81 2.88
N ILE A 29 -0.35 5.04 3.42
CA ILE A 29 -0.13 3.96 4.39
C ILE A 29 -0.29 2.64 3.63
N GLY A 30 0.81 1.92 3.42
CA GLY A 30 0.81 0.64 2.73
C GLY A 30 0.72 -0.52 3.72
N ALA A 31 -0.41 -1.23 3.71
CA ALA A 31 -0.58 -2.47 4.47
C ALA A 31 -0.17 -3.68 3.62
N VAL A 32 0.77 -4.46 4.14
CA VAL A 32 1.30 -5.67 3.52
C VAL A 32 1.04 -6.87 4.42
N GLN A 33 0.77 -8.02 3.82
CA GLN A 33 0.73 -9.28 4.55
C GLN A 33 2.15 -9.87 4.55
N ALA A 34 2.66 -10.20 5.73
CA ALA A 34 4.00 -10.79 5.90
C ALA A 34 3.94 -12.30 6.15
N TRP A 35 2.94 -12.75 6.91
CA TRP A 35 2.71 -14.15 7.22
C TRP A 35 1.21 -14.41 7.40
N GLU A 36 0.78 -15.64 7.18
CA GLU A 36 -0.62 -16.05 7.33
C GLU A 36 -0.96 -16.21 8.82
N GLN A 37 -2.09 -15.66 9.25
CA GLN A 37 -2.54 -15.86 10.62
C GLN A 37 -3.03 -17.31 10.79
N LYS A 38 -2.36 -18.07 11.65
CA LYS A 38 -2.72 -19.45 12.01
C LYS A 38 -3.40 -19.46 13.38
N THR A 39 -4.31 -20.41 13.58
CA THR A 39 -4.97 -20.71 14.86
C THR A 39 -4.23 -21.79 15.62
#